data_AF-A0A0G1VCZ2-F1
#
_entry.id   AF-A0A0G1VCZ2-F1
#
_cell.length_a   1.000
_cell.length_b   1.000
_cell.length_c   1.000
_cell.angle_alpha   90.00
_cell.angle_beta   90.00
_cell.angle_gamma   90.00
#
_symmetry.space_group_name_H-M   'P 1'
#
loop_
_entity.id
_entity.type
_entity.pdbx_description
1 polymer ?
#
loop_
_entity_poly.entity_id
_entity_poly.type
_entity_poly.pdbx_seq_one_letter_code
_entity_poly.pdbx_strand_id
1 'polypeptide(L)'
;MRFKLIHLAPEVLKASHTLQGILETKKFERVRTHSRTEDVLKAVNYYEFIAVIKRNRVRVVVKQIDGGEKFFWSLIPFWGMNKETMSRILHDGVPEED
;
A
#
# COMPACT_ATOMS: atom_id res chain seq x y z
N MET A 1 10.61 9.96 8.64
CA MET A 1 9.12 9.95 8.53
C MET A 1 8.53 8.73 7.81
N ARG A 2 9.26 8.01 6.93
CA ARG A 2 8.70 6.97 6.03
C ARG A 2 7.94 5.82 6.71
N PHE A 3 8.26 5.48 7.96
CA PHE A 3 7.59 4.40 8.71
C PHE A 3 6.67 4.88 9.83
N LYS A 4 6.45 6.19 9.98
CA LYS A 4 5.68 6.74 11.11
C LYS A 4 4.27 6.15 11.21
N LEU A 5 3.67 5.78 10.08
CA LEU A 5 2.31 5.27 9.98
C LEU A 5 2.22 3.74 9.78
N ILE A 6 3.34 3.01 9.82
CA ILE A 6 3.33 1.55 9.54
C ILE A 6 2.46 0.77 10.54
N HIS A 7 2.34 1.27 11.77
CA HIS A 7 1.50 0.70 12.81
C HIS A 7 0.01 0.72 12.45
N LEU A 8 -0.43 1.57 11.51
CA LEU A 8 -1.80 1.61 11.03
C LEU A 8 -2.10 0.47 10.04
N ALA A 9 -1.10 -0.16 9.42
CA ALA A 9 -1.31 -1.23 8.45
C ALA A 9 -2.18 -2.39 8.99
N PRO A 10 -1.90 -2.99 10.16
CA PRO A 10 -2.77 -4.02 10.72
C PRO A 10 -4.15 -3.49 11.13
N GLU A 11 -4.28 -2.22 11.53
CA GLU A 11 -5.57 -1.61 11.88
C GLU A 11 -6.46 -1.48 10.63
N VAL A 12 -5.89 -0.99 9.51
CA VAL A 12 -6.56 -0.90 8.21
C VAL A 12 -7.00 -2.28 7.74
N LEU A 13 -6.12 -3.29 7.77
CA LEU A 13 -6.47 -4.65 7.33
C LEU A 13 -7.56 -5.32 8.18
N LYS A 14 -7.68 -4.97 9.47
CA LYS A 14 -8.77 -5.45 10.33
C LYS A 14 -10.09 -4.73 10.07
N ALA A 15 -10.04 -3.44 9.77
CA ALA A 15 -11.21 -2.60 9.56
C ALA A 15 -11.77 -2.67 8.13
N SER A 16 -10.91 -2.88 7.13
CA SER A 16 -11.31 -2.99 5.73
C SER A 16 -11.92 -4.36 5.47
N HIS A 17 -13.25 -4.43 5.49
CA HIS A 17 -14.01 -5.65 5.18
C HIS A 17 -14.16 -5.93 3.68
N THR A 18 -13.81 -4.97 2.83
CA THR A 18 -13.87 -5.09 1.37
C THR A 18 -12.53 -4.77 0.75
N LEU A 19 -12.24 -5.39 -0.39
CA LEU A 19 -11.11 -5.04 -1.25
C LEU A 19 -11.49 -3.81 -2.08
N GLN A 20 -10.73 -2.71 -1.99
CA GLN A 20 -11.03 -1.48 -2.74
C GLN A 20 -10.37 -1.45 -4.12
N GLY A 21 -9.31 -2.22 -4.34
CA GLY A 21 -8.64 -2.29 -5.63
C GLY A 21 -7.83 -3.57 -5.80
N ILE A 22 -7.77 -4.05 -7.05
CA ILE A 22 -6.90 -5.14 -7.47
C ILE A 22 -6.13 -4.70 -8.71
N LEU A 23 -4.83 -4.97 -8.72
CA LEU A 23 -4.00 -4.85 -9.92
C LEU A 23 -3.27 -6.16 -10.16
N GLU A 24 -3.60 -6.80 -11.26
CA GLU A 24 -2.94 -8.02 -11.73
C GLU A 24 -1.98 -7.63 -12.85
N THR A 25 -0.71 -7.99 -12.71
CA THR A 25 0.32 -7.61 -13.67
C THR A 25 1.43 -8.66 -13.72
N LYS A 26 2.39 -8.49 -14.63
CA LYS A 26 3.61 -9.28 -14.65
C LYS A 26 4.80 -8.39 -14.30
N LYS A 27 5.65 -8.85 -13.39
CA LYS A 27 6.87 -8.14 -12.99
C LYS A 27 8.05 -9.11 -12.99
N PHE A 28 9.22 -8.58 -13.31
CA PHE A 28 10.47 -9.31 -13.10
C PHE A 28 10.75 -9.36 -11.61
N GLU A 29 10.78 -10.57 -11.06
CA GLU A 29 11.13 -10.82 -9.67
C GLU A 29 12.46 -11.56 -9.62
N ARG A 30 13.28 -11.17 -8.67
CA ARG A 30 14.60 -11.74 -8.47
C ARG A 30 14.47 -13.06 -7.70
N VAL A 31 14.70 -14.17 -8.36
CA VAL A 31 14.60 -15.51 -7.77
C VAL A 31 15.99 -16.11 -7.63
N ARG A 32 16.29 -16.63 -6.43
CA ARG A 32 17.54 -17.36 -6.19
C ARG A 32 17.28 -18.85 -6.40
N THR A 33 17.87 -19.42 -7.44
CA THR A 33 17.75 -20.83 -7.81
C THR A 33 19.15 -21.42 -7.96
N HIS A 34 19.45 -22.51 -7.25
CA HIS A 34 20.74 -23.22 -7.34
C HIS A 34 21.97 -22.30 -7.34
N SER A 35 22.07 -21.41 -6.33
CA SER A 35 23.14 -20.42 -6.16
C SER A 35 23.23 -19.32 -7.23
N ARG A 36 22.33 -19.30 -8.22
CA ARG A 36 22.18 -18.23 -9.21
C ARG A 36 21.03 -17.32 -8.84
N THR A 37 21.15 -16.06 -9.22
CA THR A 37 20.12 -15.05 -9.06
C THR A 37 19.66 -14.67 -10.45
N GLU A 38 18.42 -15.01 -10.78
CA GLU A 38 17.84 -14.77 -12.09
C GLU A 38 16.61 -13.87 -11.94
N ASP A 39 16.44 -12.94 -12.87
CA ASP A 39 15.25 -12.08 -12.90
C ASP A 39 14.21 -12.77 -13.80
N VAL A 40 13.16 -13.31 -13.18
CA VAL A 40 12.13 -14.12 -13.85
C VAL A 40 10.83 -13.32 -13.90
N LEU A 41 10.19 -13.29 -15.07
CA LEU A 41 8.87 -12.67 -15.22
C LEU A 41 7.82 -13.53 -14.53
N LYS A 42 7.22 -13.01 -13.44
CA LYS A 42 6.13 -13.68 -12.70
C LYS A 42 4.86 -12.85 -12.71
N ALA A 43 3.73 -13.53 -12.59
CA ALA A 43 2.46 -12.87 -12.29
C ALA A 43 2.50 -12.32 -10.86
N VAL A 44 2.00 -11.10 -10.68
CA VAL A 44 2.00 -10.37 -9.42
C VAL A 44 0.67 -9.66 -9.27
N ASN A 45 0.06 -9.88 -8.10
CA ASN A 45 -1.19 -9.24 -7.71
C ASN A 45 -0.93 -8.24 -6.60
N TYR A 46 -1.54 -7.06 -6.73
CA TYR A 46 -1.58 -6.04 -5.68
C TYR A 46 -3.03 -5.88 -5.21
N TYR A 47 -3.21 -5.92 -3.90
CA TYR A 47 -4.50 -5.76 -3.23
C TYR A 47 -4.47 -4.45 -2.45
N GLU A 48 -5.43 -3.58 -2.72
CA GLU A 48 -5.52 -2.27 -2.08
C GLU A 48 -6.63 -2.26 -1.03
N PHE A 49 -6.27 -1.86 0.19
CA PHE A 49 -7.16 -1.69 1.32
C PHE A 49 -7.15 -0.23 1.76
N ILE A 50 -8.31 0.42 1.83
CA ILE A 50 -8.43 1.82 2.26
C ILE A 50 -9.27 1.87 3.52
N ALA A 51 -8.78 2.59 4.53
CA ALA A 51 -9.56 2.93 5.71
C ALA A 51 -9.22 4.34 6.21
N VAL A 52 -10.16 4.93 6.95
CA VAL A 52 -9.94 6.16 7.71
C VAL A 52 -9.73 5.76 9.18
N ILE A 53 -8.51 5.93 9.67
CA ILE A 53 -8.13 5.58 11.05
C ILE A 53 -7.64 6.83 11.76
N LYS A 54 -8.27 7.17 12.90
CA LYS A 54 -7.94 8.38 13.68
C LYS A 54 -7.80 9.62 12.77
N ARG A 55 -8.80 9.83 11.91
CA ARG A 55 -8.89 10.91 10.90
C ARG A 55 -7.94 10.83 9.71
N ASN A 56 -7.06 9.84 9.65
CA ASN A 56 -6.13 9.66 8.56
C ASN A 56 -6.66 8.64 7.56
N ARG A 57 -6.90 9.09 6.31
CA ARG A 57 -7.18 8.19 5.19
C ARG A 57 -5.88 7.54 4.73
N VAL A 58 -5.83 6.22 4.79
CA VAL A 58 -4.62 5.45 4.47
C VAL A 58 -4.98 4.30 3.53
N ARG A 59 -4.15 4.11 2.50
CA ARG A 59 -4.17 2.94 1.63
C ARG A 59 -3.05 1.98 2.03
N VAL A 60 -3.38 0.74 2.32
CA VAL A 60 -2.45 -0.36 2.50
C VAL A 60 -2.44 -1.20 1.24
N VAL A 61 -1.25 -1.53 0.74
CA VAL A 61 -1.06 -2.40 -0.41
C VAL A 61 -0.43 -3.70 0.06
N VAL A 62 -1.08 -4.81 -0.28
CA VAL A 62 -0.58 -6.16 -0.09
C VAL A 62 -0.18 -6.72 -1.44
N LYS A 63 1.04 -7.25 -1.56
CA LYS A 63 1.55 -7.86 -2.79
C LYS A 63 1.52 -9.39 -2.64
N GLN A 64 1.18 -10.07 -3.72
CA GLN A 64 1.34 -11.51 -3.88
C GLN A 64 2.07 -11.78 -5.19
N ILE A 65 3.13 -12.58 -5.10
CA ILE A 65 3.82 -13.12 -6.27
C ILE A 65 3.26 -14.51 -6.54
N ASP A 66 3.14 -14.90 -7.80
CA ASP A 66 2.65 -16.22 -8.20
C ASP A 66 3.37 -17.37 -7.45
N GLY A 67 2.58 -18.27 -6.87
CA GLY A 67 3.03 -19.36 -5.99
C GLY A 67 3.54 -18.94 -4.60
N GLY A 68 3.51 -17.65 -4.25
CA GLY A 68 3.97 -17.11 -2.97
C GLY A 68 2.85 -16.65 -2.03
N GLU A 69 3.21 -16.41 -0.78
CA GLU A 69 2.32 -15.83 0.23
C GLU A 69 2.06 -14.33 -0.01
N LYS A 70 0.97 -13.82 0.56
CA LYS A 70 0.68 -12.40 0.58
C LYS A 70 1.56 -11.72 1.61
N PHE A 71 2.15 -10.58 1.26
CA PHE A 71 2.97 -9.80 2.17
C PHE A 71 2.69 -8.31 2.06
N PHE A 72 2.96 -7.58 3.14
CA PHE A 72 2.86 -6.13 3.15
C PHE A 72 3.83 -5.55 2.11
N TRP A 73 3.30 -4.73 1.20
CA TRP A 73 4.09 -4.06 0.19
C TRP A 73 4.36 -2.60 0.54
N SER A 74 3.29 -1.85 0.79
CA SER A 74 3.38 -0.42 1.05
C SER A 74 2.19 0.11 1.84
N LEU A 75 2.41 1.25 2.49
CA LEU A 75 1.36 2.05 3.12
C LEU A 75 1.48 3.46 2.55
N ILE A 76 0.39 3.94 1.96
CA ILE A 76 0.29 5.21 1.25
C ILE A 76 -0.76 6.03 1.98
N PRO A 77 -0.36 7.00 2.82
CA PRO A 77 -1.32 7.94 3.36
C PRO A 77 -1.78 8.89 2.25
N PHE A 78 -3.04 9.33 2.33
CA PHE A 78 -3.53 10.38 1.45
C PHE A 78 -2.97 11.72 1.94
N TRP A 79 -2.21 12.39 1.06
CA TRP A 79 -1.60 13.69 1.35
C TRP A 79 -2.37 14.79 0.67
N GLY A 80 -2.67 15.82 1.44
CA GLY A 80 -2.98 17.14 0.95
C GLY A 80 -1.76 17.96 0.62
N MET A 81 -2.01 19.08 -0.05
CA MET A 81 -1.07 20.19 -0.14
C MET A 81 -1.58 21.38 0.65
N ASN A 82 -0.74 21.94 1.52
CA ASN A 82 -0.97 23.28 2.02
C ASN A 82 -0.81 24.28 0.87
N LYS A 83 -1.85 25.04 0.54
CA LYS A 83 -1.80 26.04 -0.55
C LYS A 83 -0.86 27.21 -0.25
N GLU A 84 -0.63 27.52 1.04
CA GLU A 84 0.19 28.65 1.47
C GLU A 84 1.67 28.27 1.62
N THR A 85 1.95 27.10 2.21
CA THR A 85 3.33 26.67 2.49
C THR A 85 3.89 25.66 1.48
N MET A 86 3.07 25.22 0.51
CA MET A 86 3.40 24.17 -0.47
C MET A 86 3.90 22.86 0.17
N SER A 87 3.64 22.66 1.46
CA SER A 87 4.08 21.50 2.22
C SER A 87 3.01 20.39 2.17
N ARG A 88 3.46 19.13 2.29
CA ARG A 88 2.54 17.98 2.37
C ARG A 88 1.87 17.98 3.73
N ILE A 89 0.55 18.11 3.75
CA ILE A 89 -0.27 17.96 4.96
C ILE A 89 -0.92 16.59 4.93
N LEU A 90 -0.86 15.88 6.05
CA LEU A 90 -1.69 14.71 6.28
C LEU A 90 -3.10 15.24 6.55
N HIS A 91 -4.04 15.10 5.61
CA HIS A 91 -5.40 15.60 5.82
C HIS A 91 -6.06 14.81 6.95
N ASP A 92 -6.34 15.50 8.07
CA ASP A 92 -7.11 15.00 9.22
C ASP A 92 -8.64 15.18 9.02
N GLY A 93 -9.08 15.27 7.77
CA GLY A 93 -10.47 15.14 7.34
C GLY A 93 -11.24 16.44 7.04
N VAL A 94 -11.93 16.45 5.89
CA VAL A 94 -13.36 16.74 5.62
C VAL A 94 -13.59 16.17 4.20
N PRO A 95 -14.40 15.10 4.00
CA PRO A 95 -14.56 14.48 2.67
C PRO A 95 -15.14 15.39 1.59
N GLU A 96 -15.83 16.46 1.98
CA GLU A 96 -16.39 17.47 1.08
C GLU A 96 -15.31 18.38 0.46
N GLU A 97 -14.12 18.45 1.08
CA GLU A 97 -13.02 19.31 0.67
C GLU A 97 -11.88 18.56 -0.05
N ASP A 98 -11.97 17.22 -0.14
CA ASP A 98 -11.03 16.29 -0.83
C ASP A 98 -11.45 16.07 -2.29
#